data_AF-A0A7C3LHX8-F1
#
_entry.id   AF-A0A7C3LHX8-F1
#
_cell.length_a   1.000
_cell.length_b   1.000
_cell.length_c   1.000
_cell.angle_alpha   90.00
_cell.angle_beta   90.00
_cell.angle_gamma   90.00
#
_symmetry.space_group_name_H-M   'P 1'
#
loop_
_entity.id
_entity.type
_entity.pdbx_description
1 polymer ?
#
loop_
_entity_poly.entity_id
_entity_poly.type
_entity_poly.pdbx_seq_one_letter_code
_entity_poly.pdbx_strand_id
1 'polypeptide(L)'
;MAGRILVGSCSWADKTLIDSGWYPPSVKSPAERLRYYAEQFPIVEADSPYYAIPLPQVAESWVQRTPRDFLFDIKSYALFTGHGTPLASFPKEVRAALPSTLRDKKNVYAKDLPPDTLDEMWRRWNDVLLPLDSAGKLGVVLFQFPPWF
;
A
#
# COMPACT_ATOMS: atom_id res chain seq x y z
N MET A 1 -13.33 -29.34 -10.78
CA MET A 1 -13.00 -28.77 -9.46
C MET A 1 -13.61 -27.38 -9.39
N ALA A 2 -14.29 -27.03 -8.30
CA ALA A 2 -14.75 -25.66 -8.09
C ALA A 2 -13.57 -24.79 -7.62
N GLY A 3 -13.45 -23.57 -8.13
CA GLY A 3 -12.40 -22.62 -7.70
C GLY A 3 -12.67 -22.08 -6.29
N ARG A 4 -11.61 -21.62 -5.61
CA ARG A 4 -11.74 -20.91 -4.32
C ARG A 4 -12.05 -19.45 -4.58
N ILE A 5 -13.13 -18.95 -4.00
CA ILE A 5 -13.51 -17.52 -4.03
C ILE A 5 -13.19 -16.93 -2.66
N LEU A 6 -12.44 -15.83 -2.64
CA LEU A 6 -12.17 -15.04 -1.44
C LEU A 6 -12.93 -13.72 -1.54
N VAL A 7 -13.47 -13.26 -0.41
CA VAL A 7 -14.26 -12.02 -0.33
C VAL A 7 -13.65 -11.14 0.74
N GLY A 8 -13.50 -9.85 0.42
CA GLY A 8 -12.98 -8.82 1.31
C GLY A 8 -13.39 -7.43 0.80
N SER A 9 -12.75 -6.41 1.34
CA SER A 9 -12.97 -5.01 1.01
C SER A 9 -11.67 -4.34 0.54
N CYS A 10 -11.82 -3.19 -0.11
CA CYS A 10 -10.71 -2.27 -0.33
C CYS A 10 -10.55 -1.43 0.94
N SER A 11 -9.44 -1.65 1.66
CA SER A 11 -9.15 -1.12 3.00
C SER A 11 -9.93 -1.76 4.15
N TRP A 12 -9.25 -1.86 5.31
CA TRP A 12 -9.83 -2.13 6.62
C TRP A 12 -9.93 -0.85 7.48
N ALA A 13 -9.41 0.27 7.02
CA ALA A 13 -9.36 1.53 7.76
C ALA A 13 -10.07 2.67 7.03
N ASP A 14 -10.90 2.34 6.02
CA ASP A 14 -11.72 3.33 5.34
C ASP A 14 -12.70 4.00 6.32
N LYS A 15 -12.90 5.31 6.15
CA LYS A 15 -13.73 6.11 7.04
C LYS A 15 -15.19 5.65 7.02
N THR A 16 -15.73 5.26 5.87
CA THR A 16 -17.12 4.80 5.76
C THR A 16 -17.33 3.49 6.50
N LEU A 17 -16.36 2.56 6.42
CA LEU A 17 -16.38 1.31 7.19
C LEU A 17 -16.29 1.60 8.70
N ILE A 18 -15.39 2.49 9.12
CA ILE A 18 -15.25 2.87 10.53
C ILE A 18 -16.53 3.51 11.08
N ASP A 19 -17.11 4.45 10.34
CA ASP A 19 -18.29 5.21 10.77
C ASP A 19 -19.59 4.39 10.66
N SER A 20 -19.59 3.26 9.94
CA SER A 20 -20.76 2.39 9.77
C SER A 20 -21.19 1.64 11.04
N GLY A 21 -20.35 1.61 12.08
CA GLY A 21 -20.56 0.80 13.28
C GLY A 21 -20.19 -0.69 13.11
N TRP A 22 -19.53 -1.06 12.01
CA TRP A 22 -19.08 -2.43 11.76
C TRP A 22 -18.05 -2.94 12.77
N TYR A 23 -17.18 -2.04 13.28
CA TYR A 23 -16.20 -2.36 14.31
C TYR A 23 -16.82 -2.28 15.72
N PRO A 24 -16.51 -3.23 16.63
CA PRO A 24 -16.89 -3.13 18.03
C PRO A 24 -16.37 -1.84 18.67
N PRO A 25 -17.10 -1.22 19.63
CA PRO A 25 -16.67 0.02 20.27
C PRO A 25 -15.31 -0.04 21.00
N SER A 26 -14.85 -1.24 21.34
CA SER A 26 -13.53 -1.49 21.94
C SER A 26 -12.37 -1.41 20.93
N VAL A 27 -12.64 -1.56 19.63
CA VAL A 27 -11.64 -1.54 18.56
C VAL A 27 -11.38 -0.09 18.13
N LYS A 28 -10.25 0.50 18.56
CA LYS A 28 -10.00 1.95 18.39
C LYS A 28 -8.79 2.29 17.54
N SER A 29 -7.79 1.41 17.50
CA SER A 29 -6.56 1.61 16.74
C SER A 29 -6.59 0.93 15.37
N PRO A 30 -5.80 1.40 14.39
CA PRO A 30 -5.64 0.72 13.09
C PRO A 30 -5.16 -0.73 13.24
N ALA A 31 -4.34 -1.01 14.26
CA ALA A 31 -3.83 -2.35 14.54
C ALA A 31 -4.92 -3.29 15.06
N GLU A 32 -5.80 -2.81 15.95
CA GLU A 32 -6.96 -3.59 16.41
C GLU A 32 -7.97 -3.79 15.28
N ARG A 33 -8.19 -2.77 14.43
CA ARG A 33 -9.07 -2.89 13.26
C ARG A 33 -8.59 -3.98 12.31
N LEU A 34 -7.30 -4.03 12.00
CA LEU A 34 -6.76 -5.08 11.14
C LEU A 34 -6.95 -6.48 11.73
N ARG A 35 -6.69 -6.64 13.05
CA ARG A 35 -6.90 -7.94 13.72
C ARG A 35 -8.36 -8.37 13.65
N TYR A 36 -9.28 -7.48 14.02
CA TYR A 36 -10.71 -7.77 13.96
C TYR A 36 -11.17 -8.06 12.52
N TYR A 37 -10.70 -7.27 11.55
CA TYR A 37 -11.02 -7.46 10.14
C TYR A 37 -10.63 -8.86 9.66
N ALA A 38 -9.42 -9.30 10.00
CA ALA A 38 -8.87 -10.58 9.61
C ALA A 38 -9.53 -11.80 10.30
N GLU A 39 -10.39 -11.57 11.31
CA GLU A 39 -11.27 -12.60 11.87
C GLU A 39 -12.55 -12.78 11.02
N GLN A 40 -12.92 -11.78 10.22
CA GLN A 40 -14.16 -11.77 9.43
C GLN A 40 -13.94 -12.10 7.94
N PHE A 41 -12.82 -11.64 7.38
CA PHE A 41 -12.49 -11.84 5.97
C PHE A 41 -11.10 -12.48 5.79
N PRO A 42 -10.89 -13.33 4.77
CA PRO A 42 -9.61 -13.96 4.49
C PRO A 42 -8.68 -13.10 3.60
N ILE A 43 -9.14 -11.97 3.08
CA ILE A 43 -8.40 -11.13 2.14
C ILE A 43 -8.75 -9.65 2.31
N VAL A 44 -7.82 -8.76 1.99
CA VAL A 44 -8.06 -7.31 1.88
C VAL A 44 -7.21 -6.71 0.77
N GLU A 45 -7.70 -5.67 0.11
CA GLU A 45 -6.85 -4.78 -0.68
C GLU A 45 -6.30 -3.66 0.23
N ALA A 46 -4.98 -3.52 0.28
CA ALA A 46 -4.29 -2.43 0.95
C ALA A 46 -4.04 -1.30 -0.04
N ASP A 47 -4.84 -0.24 0.07
CA ASP A 47 -4.76 0.94 -0.82
C ASP A 47 -3.81 2.02 -0.30
N SER A 48 -3.45 2.00 1.00
CA SER A 48 -2.57 3.03 1.57
C SER A 48 -1.21 3.16 0.86
N PRO A 49 -0.57 2.07 0.36
CA PRO A 49 0.68 2.18 -0.38
C PRO A 49 0.57 2.94 -1.71
N TYR A 50 -0.64 3.11 -2.27
CA TYR A 50 -0.88 3.96 -3.43
C TYR A 50 -0.46 5.41 -3.17
N TYR A 51 -0.72 5.91 -1.95
CA TYR A 51 -0.53 7.32 -1.59
C TYR A 51 0.86 7.63 -1.05
N ALA A 52 1.56 6.66 -0.48
CA ALA A 52 2.93 6.79 0.01
C ALA A 52 3.56 5.41 0.18
N ILE A 53 4.83 5.24 -0.18
CA ILE A 53 5.57 4.00 0.09
C ILE A 53 5.74 3.88 1.62
N PRO A 54 5.19 2.84 2.27
CA PRO A 54 5.37 2.66 3.71
C PRO A 54 6.79 2.15 4.01
N LEU A 55 7.17 2.16 5.28
CA LEU A 55 8.37 1.44 5.71
C LEU A 55 8.11 -0.08 5.73
N PRO A 56 9.10 -0.94 5.46
CA PRO A 56 8.95 -2.40 5.50
C PRO A 56 8.35 -2.92 6.81
N GLN A 57 8.68 -2.28 7.94
CA GLN A 57 8.15 -2.61 9.27
C GLN A 57 6.62 -2.48 9.36
N VAL A 58 6.02 -1.64 8.52
CA VAL A 58 4.56 -1.53 8.44
C VAL A 58 3.97 -2.82 7.86
N ALA A 59 4.53 -3.33 6.77
CA ALA A 59 4.13 -4.60 6.15
C ALA A 59 4.40 -5.80 7.08
N GLU A 60 5.55 -5.83 7.74
CA GLU A 60 5.85 -6.83 8.79
C GLU A 60 4.77 -6.82 9.88
N SER A 61 4.34 -5.63 10.31
CA SER A 61 3.30 -5.51 11.32
C SER A 61 1.94 -6.03 10.83
N TRP A 62 1.64 -5.94 9.54
CA TRP A 62 0.43 -6.51 8.96
C TRP A 62 0.48 -8.04 8.95
N VAL A 63 1.63 -8.61 8.57
CA VAL A 63 1.89 -10.06 8.62
C VAL A 63 1.68 -10.60 10.02
N GLN A 64 2.23 -9.95 11.04
CA GLN A 64 2.13 -10.37 12.45
C GLN A 64 0.72 -10.29 13.04
N ARG A 65 -0.16 -9.46 12.47
CA ARG A 65 -1.50 -9.17 13.00
C ARG A 65 -2.62 -9.97 12.34
N THR A 66 -2.28 -10.81 11.37
CA THR A 66 -3.27 -11.55 10.57
C THR A 66 -3.01 -13.07 10.65
N PRO A 67 -4.05 -13.92 10.50
CA PRO A 67 -3.89 -15.37 10.41
C PRO A 67 -2.95 -15.79 9.28
N ARG A 68 -2.42 -17.03 9.36
CA ARG A 68 -1.46 -17.57 8.38
C ARG A 68 -1.95 -17.46 6.93
N ASP A 69 -3.21 -17.80 6.70
CA ASP A 69 -3.78 -17.91 5.35
C ASP A 69 -4.49 -16.64 4.87
N PHE A 70 -4.30 -15.52 5.59
CA PHE A 70 -4.84 -14.22 5.22
C PHE A 70 -4.00 -13.59 4.10
N LEU A 71 -4.66 -13.12 3.04
CA LEU A 71 -4.01 -12.51 1.88
C LEU A 71 -4.15 -10.99 1.86
N PHE A 72 -3.11 -10.33 1.36
CA PHE A 72 -3.11 -8.92 1.04
C PHE A 72 -2.93 -8.74 -0.46
N ASP A 73 -3.91 -8.11 -1.09
CA ASP A 73 -3.73 -7.51 -2.39
C ASP A 73 -3.18 -6.10 -2.18
N ILE A 74 -2.11 -5.72 -2.87
CA ILE A 74 -1.41 -4.45 -2.65
C ILE A 74 -1.60 -3.55 -3.85
N LYS A 75 -2.20 -2.39 -3.63
CA LYS A 75 -2.28 -1.36 -4.65
C LYS A 75 -0.92 -0.69 -4.83
N SER A 76 -0.40 -0.73 -6.06
CA SER A 76 0.91 -0.17 -6.37
C SER A 76 0.97 1.33 -6.04
N TYR A 77 2.12 1.79 -5.57
CA TYR A 77 2.40 3.21 -5.40
C TYR A 77 2.14 3.98 -6.71
N ALA A 78 1.45 5.12 -6.60
CA ALA A 78 0.97 5.90 -7.75
C ALA A 78 2.07 6.30 -8.74
N LEU A 79 3.31 6.47 -8.25
CA LEU A 79 4.47 6.79 -9.08
C LEU A 79 4.69 5.76 -10.19
N PHE A 80 4.47 4.47 -9.90
CA PHE A 80 4.73 3.38 -10.84
C PHE A 80 3.61 3.16 -11.85
N THR A 81 2.48 3.85 -11.70
CA THR A 81 1.32 3.71 -12.59
C THR A 81 1.08 4.94 -13.47
N GLY A 82 2.06 5.83 -13.61
CA GLY A 82 1.98 7.00 -14.49
C GLY A 82 1.14 8.16 -13.93
N HIS A 83 0.71 8.09 -12.67
CA HIS A 83 0.01 9.17 -12.01
C HIS A 83 0.97 10.27 -11.52
N GLY A 84 0.48 11.51 -11.54
CA GLY A 84 1.18 12.62 -10.92
C GLY A 84 1.22 12.44 -9.40
N THR A 85 2.40 12.19 -8.87
CA THR A 85 2.58 11.80 -7.46
C THR A 85 2.98 13.02 -6.63
N PRO A 86 2.23 13.39 -5.57
CA PRO A 86 2.56 14.55 -4.76
C PRO A 86 3.97 14.45 -4.18
N LEU A 87 4.77 15.50 -4.31
CA LEU A 87 6.14 15.51 -3.78
C LEU A 87 6.19 15.21 -2.27
N ALA A 88 5.14 15.60 -1.54
CA ALA A 88 5.00 15.33 -0.11
C ALA A 88 4.84 13.84 0.25
N SER A 89 4.49 12.98 -0.71
CA SER A 89 4.38 11.52 -0.50
C SER A 89 5.70 10.77 -0.63
N PHE A 90 6.74 11.41 -1.18
CA PHE A 90 8.04 10.80 -1.33
C PHE A 90 8.74 10.69 0.04
N PRO A 91 9.56 9.66 0.26
CA PRO A 91 10.46 9.61 1.41
C PRO A 91 11.28 10.90 1.53
N LYS A 92 11.48 11.37 2.76
CA LYS A 92 12.06 12.70 3.04
C LYS A 92 13.44 12.88 2.40
N GLU A 93 14.26 11.85 2.49
CA GLU A 93 15.61 11.74 1.95
C GLU A 93 15.62 11.72 0.42
N VAL A 94 14.70 10.99 -0.21
CA VAL A 94 14.55 11.00 -1.68
C VAL A 94 14.16 12.40 -2.12
N ARG A 95 13.17 13.00 -1.48
CA ARG A 95 12.73 14.37 -1.77
C ARG A 95 13.86 15.40 -1.61
N ALA A 96 14.74 15.24 -0.62
CA ALA A 96 15.87 16.14 -0.39
C ALA A 96 16.96 16.01 -1.46
N ALA A 97 17.14 14.80 -2.02
CA ALA A 97 18.12 14.51 -3.06
C ALA A 97 17.64 14.90 -4.47
N LEU A 98 16.36 15.25 -4.66
CA LEU A 98 15.84 15.63 -5.96
C LEU A 98 16.45 16.96 -6.48
N PRO A 99 16.67 17.08 -7.80
CA PRO A 99 17.00 18.35 -8.45
C PRO A 99 16.02 19.46 -8.05
N SER A 100 16.50 20.71 -7.93
CA SER A 100 15.67 21.86 -7.57
C SER A 100 14.45 22.02 -8.49
N THR A 101 14.64 21.77 -9.79
CA THR A 101 13.57 21.81 -10.82
C THR A 101 12.39 20.88 -10.53
N LEU A 102 12.61 19.79 -9.78
CA LEU A 102 11.55 18.88 -9.35
C LEU A 102 11.04 19.20 -7.95
N ARG A 103 11.88 19.77 -7.07
CA ARG A 103 11.49 20.15 -5.70
C ARG A 103 10.47 21.29 -5.67
N ASP A 104 10.40 22.10 -6.71
CA ASP A 104 9.41 23.18 -6.84
C ASP A 104 8.07 22.69 -7.43
N LYS A 105 8.00 21.46 -7.93
CA LYS A 105 6.76 20.89 -8.47
C LYS A 105 5.86 20.34 -7.35
N LYS A 106 4.56 20.57 -7.48
CA LYS A 106 3.55 19.95 -6.62
C LYS A 106 3.50 18.42 -6.80
N ASN A 107 3.49 17.99 -8.06
CA ASN A 107 3.42 16.58 -8.45
C ASN A 107 4.62 16.23 -9.34
N VAL A 108 5.16 15.04 -9.14
CA VAL A 108 6.28 14.48 -9.90
C VAL A 108 5.81 13.20 -10.59
N TYR A 109 6.29 12.98 -11.82
CA TYR A 109 6.01 11.77 -12.60
C TYR A 109 7.27 10.91 -12.67
N ALA A 110 7.12 9.58 -12.77
CA ALA A 110 8.26 8.66 -12.87
C ALA A 110 9.20 9.00 -14.03
N LYS A 111 8.65 9.37 -15.20
CA LYS A 111 9.43 9.78 -16.38
C LYS A 111 10.27 11.05 -16.19
N ASP A 112 9.94 11.86 -15.18
CA ASP A 112 10.67 13.09 -14.87
C ASP A 112 11.80 12.84 -13.85
N LEU A 113 11.88 11.65 -13.24
CA LEU A 113 12.88 11.33 -12.22
C LEU A 113 14.23 10.98 -12.85
N PRO A 114 15.35 11.32 -12.17
CA PRO A 114 16.64 10.70 -12.47
C PRO A 114 16.54 9.16 -12.39
N PRO A 115 17.19 8.40 -13.28
CA PRO A 115 17.12 6.94 -13.29
C PRO A 115 17.43 6.29 -11.94
N ASP A 116 18.55 6.67 -11.30
CA ASP A 116 18.94 6.14 -10.00
C ASP A 116 17.90 6.40 -8.90
N THR A 117 17.20 7.53 -8.98
CA THR A 117 16.12 7.85 -8.05
C THR A 117 14.91 6.94 -8.29
N LEU A 118 14.56 6.66 -9.54
CA LEU A 118 13.46 5.75 -9.87
C LEU A 118 13.79 4.31 -9.43
N ASP A 119 15.03 3.87 -9.63
CA ASP A 119 15.51 2.56 -9.18
C ASP A 119 15.46 2.43 -7.65
N GLU A 120 15.87 3.47 -6.92
CA GLU A 120 15.75 3.50 -5.45
C GLU A 120 14.28 3.43 -4.99
N MET A 121 13.35 4.07 -5.70
CA MET A 121 11.93 3.97 -5.40
C MET A 121 11.41 2.55 -5.61
N TRP A 122 11.81 1.87 -6.69
CA TRP A 122 11.49 0.47 -6.94
C TRP A 122 12.09 -0.46 -5.89
N ARG A 123 13.33 -0.23 -5.48
CA ARG A 123 14.00 -1.00 -4.43
C ARG A 123 13.19 -0.94 -3.13
N ARG A 124 12.80 0.27 -2.71
CA ARG A 124 11.96 0.48 -1.52
C ARG A 124 10.59 -0.17 -1.63
N TRP A 125 9.99 -0.14 -2.83
CA TRP A 125 8.73 -0.81 -3.07
C TRP A 125 8.84 -2.33 -2.89
N ASN A 126 9.91 -2.93 -3.42
CA ASN A 126 10.19 -4.35 -3.23
C ASN A 126 10.42 -4.68 -1.75
N ASP A 127 11.12 -3.82 -1.01
CA ASP A 127 11.32 -4.01 0.44
C ASP A 127 9.99 -4.02 1.22
N VAL A 128 8.95 -3.30 0.75
CA VAL A 128 7.60 -3.32 1.36
C VAL A 128 6.86 -4.61 1.04
N LEU A 129 7.02 -5.14 -0.17
CA LEU A 129 6.35 -6.38 -0.58
C LEU A 129 7.00 -7.63 0.03
N LEU A 130 8.32 -7.60 0.26
CA LEU A 130 9.09 -8.75 0.67
C LEU A 130 8.59 -9.43 1.96
N PRO A 131 8.19 -8.71 3.04
CA PRO A 131 7.60 -9.36 4.21
C PRO A 131 6.30 -10.12 3.92
N LEU A 132 5.45 -9.59 3.03
CA LEU A 132 4.18 -10.21 2.64
C LEU A 132 4.45 -11.46 1.79
N ASP A 133 5.35 -11.34 0.81
CA ASP A 133 5.76 -12.44 -0.07
C ASP A 133 6.42 -13.57 0.73
N SER A 134 7.41 -13.24 1.57
CA SER A 134 8.13 -14.21 2.41
C SER A 134 7.22 -14.95 3.39
N ALA A 135 6.12 -14.31 3.82
CA ALA A 135 5.12 -14.93 4.70
C ALA A 135 4.05 -15.74 3.95
N GLY A 136 4.06 -15.74 2.61
CA GLY A 136 3.02 -16.36 1.79
C GLY A 136 1.68 -15.63 1.82
N LYS A 137 1.69 -14.33 2.16
CA LYS A 137 0.51 -13.48 2.34
C LYS A 137 0.32 -12.42 1.26
N LEU A 138 1.22 -12.33 0.29
CA LEU A 138 1.04 -11.47 -0.88
C LEU A 138 0.10 -12.17 -1.88
N GLY A 139 -1.06 -11.58 -2.13
CA GLY A 139 -2.02 -12.05 -3.13
C GLY A 139 -1.66 -11.55 -4.52
N VAL A 140 -2.13 -10.36 -4.88
CA VAL A 140 -1.72 -9.67 -6.12
C VAL A 140 -1.17 -8.28 -5.85
N VAL A 141 -0.42 -7.75 -6.82
CA VAL A 141 -0.05 -6.33 -6.85
C VAL A 141 -0.85 -5.65 -7.97
N LEU A 142 -1.73 -4.73 -7.60
CA LEU A 142 -2.61 -4.03 -8.53
C LEU A 142 -1.91 -2.79 -9.11
N PHE A 143 -1.65 -2.83 -10.41
CA PHE A 143 -1.20 -1.68 -11.20
C PHE A 143 -2.39 -1.02 -11.89
N GLN A 144 -2.97 -0.02 -11.22
CA GLN A 144 -4.07 0.77 -11.79
C GLN A 144 -3.50 1.96 -12.57
N PHE A 145 -3.59 1.93 -13.91
CA PHE A 145 -3.16 3.01 -14.79
C PHE A 145 -4.27 4.06 -15.01
N PRO A 146 -3.92 5.33 -15.25
CA PRO A 146 -4.90 6.35 -15.57
C PRO A 146 -5.50 6.13 -16.98
N PRO A 147 -6.67 6.69 -17.28
CA PRO A 147 -7.32 6.53 -18.58
C PRO A 147 -6.56 7.16 -19.76
N TRP A 148 -5.51 7.93 -19.50
CA TRP A 148 -4.65 8.58 -20.50
C TRP A 148 -3.29 7.91 -20.67
N PHE A 149 -3.09 6.71 -20.10
CA PHE A 149 -1.84 5.95 -20.21
C PHE A 149 -1.59 5.44 -21.63
#